data_AF-A0A212D523-F1
#
_entry.id   AF-A0A212D523-F1
#
_cell.length_a   1.000
_cell.length_b   1.000
_cell.length_c   1.000
_cell.angle_alpha   90.00
_cell.angle_beta   90.00
_cell.angle_gamma   90.00
#
_symmetry.space_group_name_H-M   'P 1'
#
loop_
_entity.id
_entity.type
_entity.pdbx_description
1 polymer ?
#
loop_
_entity_poly.entity_id
_entity_poly.type
_entity_poly.pdbx_seq_one_letter_code
_entity_poly.pdbx_strand_id
1 'polypeptide(L)'
;HEKYSQNKTEYIIPTNDCHTDSLHAPEEREKAQHINNDDLTKWILRLQYLWNGPLYDLAHDLRFEKDLSDTNLSSARKNLKKLYKLQTILKMRFSQVSILQRAFLFC
;
A
#
# COMPACT_ATOMS: atom_id res chain seq x y z
N HIS A 1 6.36 11.49 15.41
CA HIS A 1 7.62 11.43 14.63
C HIS A 1 8.83 11.76 15.52
N GLU A 2 8.74 11.57 16.85
CA GLU A 2 9.64 12.23 17.82
C GLU A 2 10.42 11.26 18.72
N LYS A 3 10.62 10.00 18.32
CA LYS A 3 11.43 9.08 19.15
C LYS A 3 12.48 8.26 18.41
N TYR A 4 12.88 8.75 17.24
CA TYR A 4 14.15 8.42 16.61
C TYR A 4 14.80 9.72 16.20
N SER A 5 16.10 9.86 16.42
CA SER A 5 16.91 11.07 16.19
C SER A 5 16.86 12.12 17.31
N GLN A 6 17.43 11.80 18.48
CA GLN A 6 17.88 12.83 19.44
C GLN A 6 19.40 13.02 19.52
N ASN A 7 20.19 12.53 18.55
CA ASN A 7 21.60 12.93 18.52
C ASN A 7 22.28 13.08 17.15
N LYS A 8 21.51 13.03 16.06
CA LYS A 8 21.99 13.41 14.74
C LYS A 8 20.76 13.62 13.88
N THR A 9 20.52 14.85 13.43
CA THR A 9 19.49 15.14 12.44
C THR A 9 19.88 14.43 11.14
N GLU A 10 19.64 13.11 11.08
CA GLU A 10 19.73 12.34 9.87
C GLU A 10 18.53 12.77 9.04
N TYR A 11 18.75 13.80 8.22
CA TYR A 11 17.95 13.98 7.03
C TYR A 11 17.96 12.61 6.34
N ILE A 12 16.84 11.90 6.42
CA ILE A 12 16.59 10.75 5.54
C ILE A 12 16.59 11.38 4.16
N ILE A 13 17.73 11.34 3.48
CA ILE A 13 17.82 11.71 2.07
C ILE A 13 16.83 10.77 1.40
N PRO A 14 15.81 11.27 0.68
CA PRO A 14 14.92 10.41 -0.07
C PRO A 14 15.78 9.79 -1.16
N THR A 15 16.31 8.60 -0.89
CA THR A 15 16.87 7.75 -1.92
C THR A 15 15.68 7.22 -2.71
N ASN A 16 15.79 7.19 -4.04
CA ASN A 16 14.85 6.49 -4.94
C ASN A 16 14.98 4.97 -4.73
N ASP A 17 14.72 4.53 -3.51
CA ASP A 17 14.93 3.18 -3.01
C ASP A 17 13.64 2.60 -2.41
N CYS A 18 12.48 3.17 -2.78
CA CYS A 18 11.24 2.50 -2.44
C CYS A 18 11.13 1.26 -3.32
N HIS A 19 10.81 0.11 -2.72
CA HIS A 19 10.64 -1.15 -3.47
C HIS A 19 9.51 -1.09 -4.51
N THR A 20 8.68 -0.03 -4.46
CA THR A 20 7.61 0.26 -5.39
C THR A 20 7.99 1.24 -6.49
N ASP A 21 9.23 1.73 -6.58
CA ASP A 21 9.62 2.75 -7.59
C ASP A 21 9.49 2.23 -9.03
N SER A 22 9.63 0.92 -9.22
CA SER A 22 9.33 0.25 -10.50
C SER A 22 7.85 0.31 -10.92
N LEU A 23 6.95 0.63 -9.99
CA LEU A 23 5.52 0.77 -10.25
C LEU A 23 5.25 2.21 -10.72
N HIS A 24 5.24 2.43 -12.03
CA HIS A 24 4.94 3.74 -12.60
C HIS A 24 3.59 4.28 -12.08
N ALA A 25 3.65 5.28 -11.22
CA ALA A 25 2.49 5.95 -10.65
C ALA A 25 2.03 7.10 -11.55
N PRO A 26 0.73 7.40 -11.64
CA PRO A 26 0.29 8.68 -12.16
C PRO A 26 0.60 9.77 -11.12
N GLU A 27 1.75 10.40 -11.25
CA GLU A 27 2.23 11.42 -10.30
C GLU A 27 1.35 12.68 -10.31
N GLU A 28 0.85 13.09 -11.48
CA GLU A 28 -0.05 14.22 -11.64
C GLU A 28 -1.51 13.77 -11.72
N ARG A 29 -2.40 14.60 -11.16
CA ARG A 29 -3.86 14.37 -11.18
C ARG A 29 -4.38 14.23 -12.60
N GLU A 30 -3.86 15.05 -13.52
CA GLU A 30 -4.23 15.02 -14.93
C GLU A 30 -3.89 13.66 -15.54
N LYS A 31 -2.71 13.07 -15.24
CA LYS A 31 -2.37 11.72 -15.69
C LYS A 31 -3.31 10.67 -15.08
N ALA A 32 -3.63 10.80 -13.79
CA ALA A 32 -4.56 9.89 -13.12
C ALA A 32 -5.97 9.91 -13.74
N GLN A 33 -6.45 11.07 -14.18
CA GLN A 33 -7.76 11.22 -14.83
C GLN A 33 -7.84 10.55 -16.21
N HIS A 34 -6.70 10.33 -16.88
CA HIS A 34 -6.63 9.66 -18.19
C HIS A 34 -6.52 8.14 -18.08
N ILE A 35 -6.29 7.59 -16.88
CA ILE A 35 -6.25 6.14 -16.66
C ILE A 35 -7.68 5.63 -16.47
N ASN A 36 -8.04 4.56 -17.17
CA ASN A 36 -9.34 3.94 -16.97
C ASN A 36 -9.47 3.33 -15.56
N ASN A 37 -10.69 3.25 -15.04
CA ASN A 37 -10.95 2.78 -13.68
C ASN A 37 -10.41 1.37 -13.40
N ASP A 38 -10.40 0.49 -14.41
CA ASP A 38 -9.94 -0.89 -14.24
C ASP A 38 -8.43 -0.96 -14.05
N ASP A 39 -7.67 -0.23 -14.86
CA ASP A 39 -6.21 -0.20 -14.78
C ASP A 39 -5.74 0.56 -13.53
N LEU A 40 -6.44 1.64 -13.16
CA LEU A 40 -6.20 2.32 -11.88
C LEU A 40 -6.48 1.38 -10.69
N THR A 41 -7.57 0.59 -10.75
CA THR A 41 -7.89 -0.38 -9.70
C THR A 41 -6.85 -1.50 -9.61
N LYS A 42 -6.42 -2.06 -10.74
CA LYS A 42 -5.34 -3.06 -10.78
C LYS A 42 -4.04 -2.49 -10.23
N TRP A 43 -3.71 -1.25 -10.56
CA TRP A 43 -2.54 -0.55 -10.05
C TRP A 43 -2.59 -0.43 -8.52
N ILE A 44 -3.71 0.03 -7.97
CA ILE A 44 -3.93 0.15 -6.52
C ILE A 44 -3.80 -1.22 -5.84
N LEU A 45 -4.40 -2.28 -6.42
CA LEU A 45 -4.30 -3.64 -5.89
C LEU A 45 -2.86 -4.16 -5.89
N ARG A 46 -2.08 -3.90 -6.96
CA ARG A 46 -0.68 -4.29 -7.05
C ARG A 46 0.17 -3.58 -6.01
N LEU A 47 -0.01 -2.27 -5.86
CA LEU A 47 0.66 -1.48 -4.81
C LEU A 47 0.36 -2.07 -3.43
N GLN A 48 -0.91 -2.30 -3.11
CA GLN A 48 -1.30 -2.88 -1.83
C GLN A 48 -0.67 -4.25 -1.60
N TYR A 49 -0.59 -5.10 -2.62
CA TYR A 49 0.01 -6.43 -2.51
C TYR A 49 1.52 -6.35 -2.22
N LEU A 50 2.24 -5.43 -2.88
CA LEU A 50 3.67 -5.20 -2.65
C LEU A 50 3.97 -4.72 -1.22
N TRP A 51 3.01 -4.09 -0.54
CA TRP A 51 3.15 -3.67 0.86
C TRP A 51 2.81 -4.75 1.88
N ASN A 52 2.25 -5.90 1.49
CA ASN A 52 1.90 -6.96 2.44
C ASN A 52 3.12 -7.48 3.21
N GLY A 53 4.20 -7.83 2.51
CA GLY A 53 5.42 -8.37 3.12
C GLY A 53 6.09 -7.37 4.07
N PRO A 54 6.54 -6.19 3.57
CA PRO A 54 7.21 -5.21 4.41
C PRO A 54 6.40 -4.79 5.64
N LEU A 55 5.08 -4.66 5.51
CA LEU A 55 4.22 -4.26 6.62
C LEU A 55 3.93 -5.42 7.59
N TYR A 56 3.92 -6.66 7.11
CA TYR A 56 3.85 -7.85 7.96
C TYR A 56 5.12 -7.98 8.80
N ASP A 57 6.28 -7.87 8.17
CA ASP A 57 7.59 -7.95 8.84
C ASP A 57 7.70 -6.82 9.89
N LEU A 58 7.36 -5.58 9.53
CA LEU A 58 7.35 -4.46 10.47
C LEU A 58 6.44 -4.68 11.69
N ALA A 59 5.33 -5.42 11.52
CA ALA A 59 4.34 -5.64 12.57
C ALA A 59 4.66 -6.82 13.49
N HIS A 60 5.49 -7.78 13.05
CA HIS A 60 5.68 -9.08 13.73
C HIS A 60 7.14 -9.51 13.90
N ASP A 61 8.09 -8.93 13.17
CA ASP A 61 9.49 -9.32 13.27
C ASP A 61 10.09 -8.81 14.59
N LEU A 62 10.61 -9.76 15.38
CA LEU A 62 11.22 -9.51 16.69
C LEU A 62 12.43 -8.57 16.61
N ARG A 63 13.07 -8.42 15.44
CA ARG A 63 14.14 -7.44 15.24
C ARG A 63 13.62 -6.02 15.48
N PHE A 64 12.43 -5.70 14.96
CA PHE A 64 11.83 -4.38 15.11
C PHE A 64 11.24 -4.15 16.50
N GLU A 65 10.90 -5.19 17.26
CA GLU A 65 10.41 -5.02 18.64
C GLU A 65 11.47 -4.46 19.59
N LYS A 66 12.75 -4.77 19.33
CA LYS A 66 13.88 -4.24 20.11
C LYS A 66 14.17 -2.79 19.78
N ASP A 67 13.98 -2.43 18.52
CA ASP A 67 14.36 -1.11 18.03
C ASP A 67 13.20 -0.13 18.21
N LEU A 68 11.97 -0.49 17.81
CA LEU A 68 10.79 0.38 17.69
C LEU A 68 9.97 0.49 18.97
N SER A 69 9.34 1.65 19.15
CA SER A 69 8.40 1.83 20.26
C SER A 69 7.11 1.01 20.07
N ASP A 70 6.48 0.62 21.18
CA ASP A 70 5.17 -0.04 21.16
C ASP A 70 4.12 0.72 20.35
N THR A 71 4.16 2.06 20.36
CA THR A 71 3.27 2.90 19.56
C THR A 71 3.50 2.72 18.07
N ASN A 72 4.76 2.60 17.63
CA ASN A 72 5.11 2.34 16.23
C ASN A 72 4.62 0.95 15.80
N LEU A 73 4.89 -0.09 16.60
CA LEU A 73 4.47 -1.47 16.32
C LEU A 73 2.94 -1.61 16.32
N SER A 74 2.25 -0.96 17.27
CA SER A 74 0.79 -0.89 17.31
C SER A 74 0.22 -0.21 16.06
N SER A 75 0.85 0.86 15.59
CA SER A 75 0.49 1.53 14.33
C SER A 75 0.68 0.61 13.13
N ALA A 76 1.82 -0.10 13.04
CA ALA A 76 2.10 -1.06 11.97
C ALA A 76 1.05 -2.18 11.91
N ARG A 77 0.73 -2.79 13.05
CA ARG A 77 -0.33 -3.82 13.17
C ARG A 77 -1.70 -3.30 12.75
N LYS A 78 -2.06 -2.07 13.15
CA LYS A 78 -3.31 -1.41 12.73
C LYS A 78 -3.33 -1.17 11.21
N ASN A 79 -2.22 -0.71 10.64
CA ASN A 79 -2.12 -0.45 9.21
C ASN A 79 -2.18 -1.74 8.39
N LEU A 80 -1.55 -2.83 8.86
CA LEU A 80 -1.65 -4.14 8.23
C LEU A 80 -3.11 -4.64 8.20
N LYS A 81 -3.85 -4.49 9.30
CA LYS A 81 -5.27 -4.84 9.34
C LYS A 81 -6.09 -4.01 8.34
N LYS A 82 -5.80 -2.71 8.22
CA LYS A 82 -6.45 -1.83 7.23
C LYS A 82 -6.12 -2.24 5.80
N LEU A 83 -4.86 -2.59 5.52
CA LEU A 83 -4.40 -3.04 4.21
C LEU A 83 -5.19 -4.26 3.73
N TYR A 84 -5.30 -5.30 4.57
CA TYR A 84 -6.10 -6.48 4.24
C TYR A 84 -7.59 -6.18 4.03
N LYS A 85 -8.16 -5.29 4.84
CA LYS A 85 -9.56 -4.85 4.68
C LYS A 85 -9.76 -4.15 3.33
N LEU A 86 -8.87 -3.23 2.96
CA LEU A 86 -8.94 -2.50 1.68
C LEU A 86 -8.78 -3.44 0.49
N GLN A 87 -7.80 -4.35 0.52
CA GLN A 87 -7.61 -5.35 -0.53
C GLN A 87 -8.86 -6.22 -0.73
N THR A 88 -9.50 -6.62 0.37
CA THR A 88 -10.72 -7.44 0.33
C THR A 88 -11.87 -6.68 -0.34
N ILE A 89 -12.10 -5.42 0.07
CA ILE A 89 -13.14 -4.57 -0.52
C ILE A 89 -12.91 -4.36 -2.01
N LEU A 90 -11.67 -4.01 -2.41
CA LEU A 90 -11.33 -3.75 -3.80
C LEU A 90 -11.47 -5.00 -4.67
N LYS A 91 -10.98 -6.16 -4.21
CA LYS A 91 -11.15 -7.43 -4.93
C LYS A 91 -12.62 -7.79 -5.11
N MET A 92 -13.45 -7.67 -4.07
CA MET A 92 -14.89 -7.94 -4.17
C MET A 92 -15.59 -7.03 -5.18
N ARG A 93 -15.33 -5.72 -5.12
CA ARG A 93 -15.93 -4.75 -6.05
C ARG A 93 -15.47 -4.98 -7.47
N PHE A 94 -14.18 -5.24 -7.68
CA PHE A 94 -13.63 -5.49 -9.00
C PHE A 94 -14.22 -6.76 -9.63
N SER A 95 -14.33 -7.86 -8.87
CA SER A 95 -15.00 -9.07 -9.33
C SER A 95 -16.46 -8.83 -9.69
N GLN A 96 -17.21 -8.08 -8.89
CA GLN A 96 -18.61 -7.74 -9.18
C GLN A 96 -18.76 -6.95 -10.49
N VAL A 97 -17.93 -5.92 -10.69
CA VAL A 97 -17.95 -5.12 -11.93
C VAL A 97 -17.60 -5.99 -13.14
N SER A 98 -16.58 -6.85 -13.02
CA SER A 98 -16.18 -7.74 -14.11
C SER A 98 -17.27 -8.77 -14.49
N ILE A 99 -18.02 -9.27 -13.50
CA ILE A 99 -19.14 -10.20 -13.72
C ILE A 99 -20.29 -9.47 -14.40
N LEU A 100 -20.64 -8.27 -13.93
CA LEU A 100 -21.71 -7.46 -14.51
C LEU A 100 -21.40 -7.08 -15.96
N GLN A 101 -20.19 -6.61 -16.25
CA GLN A 101 -19.76 -6.29 -17.62
C GLN A 101 -19.86 -7.50 -18.56
N ARG A 102 -19.44 -8.69 -18.09
CA ARG A 102 -19.59 -9.93 -18.87
C ARG A 102 -21.06 -10.27 -19.10
N ALA A 103 -21.92 -10.17 -18.09
CA ALA A 103 -23.35 -10.44 -18.25
C ALA A 103 -24.01 -9.49 -19.26
N PHE A 104 -23.61 -8.21 -19.31
CA PHE A 104 -24.10 -7.25 -20.30
C PHE A 104 -23.59 -7.51 -21.72
N LEU A 105 -22.41 -8.12 -21.90
CA LEU A 105 -21.86 -8.47 -23.21
C LEU A 105 -22.48 -9.74 -23.83
N PHE A 106 -23.17 -10.56 -23.03
CA PHE A 106 -23.80 -11.81 -23.45
C PHE A 106 -25.34 -11.74 -23.54
N CYS A 107 -25.92 -10.54 -23.41
CA CYS A 107 -27.32 -10.24 -23.69
C CYS A 107 -27.43 -9.44 -24.99
#